data_AF-A0A3D1TVA8-F1
#
_entry.id   AF-A0A3D1TVA8-F1
#
_cell.length_a   1.000
_cell.length_b   1.000
_cell.length_c   1.000
_cell.angle_alpha   90.00
_cell.angle_beta   90.00
_cell.angle_gamma   90.00
#
_symmetry.space_group_name_H-M   'P 1'
#
loop_
_entity.id
_entity.type
_entity.pdbx_description
1 polymer ?
#
loop_
_entity_poly.entity_id
_entity_poly.type
_entity_poly.pdbx_seq_one_letter_code
_entity_poly.pdbx_strand_id
1 'polypeptide(L)'
;MNGQITAALLLLGGALCFLVGAAIPIRWLEVWFSPAERHLELIAAHRGAWSWINGLMIAAVVLNAAGLSVLGASTLQPEVIAGATGYSIGSVWWVIVASYRSTTALWAADRLASTKRLPEVFEALDGWMGLAFRIYILIAYGSELVVGAGLLQTAVVPNWTAWIVVLLGVGGFLSQMPGTTRISALRSMFEVPIVVHVAPAVVAITLLVR
;
A
#
# COMPACT_ATOMS: atom_id res chain seq x y z
N MET A 1 -17.38 -12.26 -17.89
CA MET A 1 -18.03 -10.99 -17.51
C MET A 1 -18.12 -10.82 -15.99
N ASN A 2 -18.79 -11.73 -15.25
CA ASN A 2 -18.93 -11.60 -13.79
C ASN A 2 -17.60 -11.46 -13.03
N GLY A 3 -16.56 -12.20 -13.42
CA GLY A 3 -15.24 -12.11 -12.77
C GLY A 3 -14.56 -10.73 -12.91
N GLN A 4 -14.71 -10.06 -14.05
CA GLN A 4 -14.10 -8.74 -14.28
C GLN A 4 -14.77 -7.64 -13.45
N ILE A 5 -16.10 -7.68 -13.33
CA ILE A 5 -16.85 -6.75 -12.47
C ILE A 5 -16.47 -6.98 -11.01
N THR A 6 -16.41 -8.24 -10.55
CA THR A 6 -15.96 -8.56 -9.19
C THR A 6 -14.54 -8.05 -8.94
N ALA A 7 -13.61 -8.28 -9.86
CA ALA A 7 -12.25 -7.75 -9.75
C ALA A 7 -12.25 -6.22 -9.64
N ALA A 8 -13.02 -5.54 -10.49
CA ALA A 8 -13.11 -4.08 -10.48
C ALA A 8 -13.65 -3.54 -9.15
N LEU A 9 -14.73 -4.12 -8.62
CA LEU A 9 -15.30 -3.69 -7.34
C LEU A 9 -14.32 -3.89 -6.18
N LEU A 10 -13.58 -5.01 -6.17
CA LEU A 10 -12.56 -5.29 -5.15
C LEU A 10 -11.38 -4.31 -5.24
N LEU A 11 -10.85 -4.08 -6.44
CA LEU A 11 -9.74 -3.15 -6.68
C LEU A 11 -10.13 -1.70 -6.35
N LEU A 12 -11.32 -1.26 -6.76
CA LEU A 12 -11.83 0.07 -6.43
C LEU A 12 -12.11 0.22 -4.94
N GLY A 13 -12.76 -0.79 -4.33
CA GLY A 13 -13.02 -0.81 -2.90
C GLY A 13 -11.73 -0.74 -2.09
N GLY A 14 -10.70 -1.49 -2.49
CA GLY A 14 -9.39 -1.44 -1.85
C GLY A 14 -8.72 -0.07 -1.96
N ALA A 15 -8.73 0.54 -3.16
CA ALA A 15 -8.20 1.88 -3.35
C ALA A 15 -8.94 2.95 -2.52
N LEU A 16 -10.28 2.87 -2.45
CA LEU A 16 -11.10 3.76 -1.64
C LEU A 16 -10.84 3.59 -0.14
N CYS A 17 -10.73 2.34 0.36
CA CYS A 17 -10.36 2.08 1.74
C CYS A 17 -9.02 2.75 2.08
N PHE A 18 -8.02 2.63 1.21
CA PHE A 18 -6.73 3.27 1.45
C PHE A 18 -6.83 4.79 1.46
N LEU A 19 -7.48 5.37 0.46
CA LEU A 19 -7.65 6.82 0.33
C LEU A 19 -8.36 7.40 1.56
N VAL A 20 -9.46 6.78 1.99
CA VAL A 20 -10.21 7.19 3.18
C VAL A 20 -9.33 7.07 4.42
N GLY A 21 -8.64 5.94 4.61
CA GLY A 21 -7.72 5.74 5.72
C GLY A 21 -6.61 6.80 5.77
N ALA A 22 -5.98 7.10 4.63
CA ALA A 22 -4.95 8.12 4.50
C ALA A 22 -5.46 9.55 4.73
N ALA A 23 -6.75 9.80 4.49
CA ALA A 23 -7.39 11.10 4.67
C ALA A 23 -7.91 11.36 6.10
N ILE A 24 -8.16 10.33 6.92
CA ILE A 24 -8.58 10.51 8.32
C ILE A 24 -7.66 11.50 9.10
N PRO A 25 -6.33 11.41 9.02
CA PRO A 25 -5.45 12.33 9.73
C PRO A 25 -5.29 13.70 9.06
N ILE A 26 -6.19 14.15 8.16
CA ILE A 26 -6.04 15.42 7.42
C ILE A 26 -5.82 16.64 8.32
N ARG A 27 -6.36 16.63 9.55
CA ARG A 27 -6.19 17.72 10.53
C ARG A 27 -4.92 17.61 11.39
N TRP A 28 -4.20 16.50 11.27
CA TRP A 28 -3.00 16.16 12.04
C TRP A 28 -2.02 15.34 11.19
N LEU A 29 -1.85 15.74 9.92
CA LEU A 29 -1.04 15.04 8.91
C LEU A 29 0.43 14.92 9.30
N GLU A 30 0.89 15.79 10.21
CA GLU A 30 2.23 15.74 10.76
C GLU A 30 2.56 14.39 11.41
N VAL A 31 1.57 13.55 11.79
CA VAL A 31 1.84 12.20 12.32
C VAL A 31 2.73 11.37 11.39
N TRP A 32 2.64 11.55 10.08
CA TRP A 32 3.40 10.75 9.12
C TRP A 32 4.88 11.14 9.01
N PHE A 33 5.23 12.33 9.46
CA PHE A 33 6.55 12.94 9.24
C PHE A 33 7.20 13.46 10.54
N SER A 34 6.48 13.38 11.66
CA SER A 34 6.95 13.85 12.96
C SER A 34 8.05 12.96 13.52
N PRO A 35 8.94 13.51 14.36
CA PRO A 35 9.84 12.71 15.21
C PRO A 35 9.07 11.70 16.07
N ALA A 36 9.75 10.64 16.52
CA ALA A 36 9.14 9.50 17.20
C ALA A 36 8.27 9.90 18.41
N GLU A 37 8.73 10.81 19.25
CA GLU A 37 7.99 11.27 20.43
C GLU A 37 6.68 11.96 20.03
N ARG A 38 6.77 12.92 19.10
CA ARG A 38 5.60 13.66 18.61
C ARG A 38 4.63 12.75 17.86
N HIS A 39 5.15 11.81 17.08
CA HIS A 39 4.35 10.77 16.41
C HIS A 39 3.53 9.95 17.41
N LEU A 40 4.16 9.46 18.48
CA LEU A 40 3.50 8.68 19.53
C LEU A 40 2.50 9.51 20.34
N GLU A 41 2.80 10.78 20.61
CA GLU A 41 1.86 11.70 21.26
C GLU A 41 0.58 11.89 20.43
N LEU A 42 0.71 12.09 19.12
CA LEU A 42 -0.42 12.22 18.20
C LEU A 42 -1.26 10.94 18.16
N ILE A 43 -0.61 9.78 18.12
CA ILE A 43 -1.28 8.49 18.21
C ILE A 43 -2.06 8.36 19.54
N ALA A 44 -1.45 8.73 20.66
CA ALA A 44 -2.11 8.70 21.97
C ALA A 44 -3.34 9.61 22.01
N ALA A 45 -3.26 10.80 21.41
CA ALA A 45 -4.35 11.76 21.35
C ALA A 45 -5.50 11.31 20.42
N HIS A 46 -5.22 10.45 19.44
CA HIS A 46 -6.15 10.07 18.37
C HIS A 46 -6.33 8.56 18.21
N ARG A 47 -6.25 7.77 19.30
CA ARG A 47 -6.26 6.29 19.28
C ARG A 47 -7.34 5.67 18.40
N GLY A 48 -8.60 6.08 18.58
CA GLY A 48 -9.71 5.54 17.81
C GLY A 48 -9.56 5.79 16.30
N ALA A 49 -9.16 7.01 15.92
CA ALA A 49 -8.87 7.35 14.53
C ALA A 49 -7.67 6.55 14.00
N TRP A 50 -6.63 6.37 14.81
CA TRP A 50 -5.46 5.57 14.45
C TRP A 50 -5.79 4.10 14.16
N SER A 51 -6.66 3.48 14.97
CA SER A 51 -7.15 2.13 14.69
C SER A 51 -7.94 2.05 13.38
N TRP A 52 -8.79 3.04 13.09
CA TRP A 52 -9.52 3.10 11.82
C TRP A 52 -8.59 3.27 10.61
N ILE A 53 -7.59 4.14 10.71
CA ILE A 53 -6.57 4.34 9.67
C ILE A 53 -5.93 3.01 9.29
N ASN A 54 -5.38 2.30 10.28
CA ASN A 54 -4.68 1.04 10.03
C ASN A 54 -5.63 -0.08 9.58
N GLY A 55 -6.84 -0.16 10.16
CA GLY A 55 -7.86 -1.11 9.74
C GLY A 55 -8.29 -0.95 8.28
N LEU A 56 -8.52 0.30 7.84
CA LEU A 56 -8.83 0.62 6.44
C LEU A 56 -7.65 0.32 5.51
N MET A 57 -6.43 0.62 5.93
CA MET A 57 -5.22 0.31 5.16
C MET A 57 -4.97 -1.21 5.05
N ILE A 58 -5.32 -2.01 6.06
CA ILE A 58 -5.29 -3.48 5.98
C ILE A 58 -6.36 -3.98 5.00
N ALA A 59 -7.61 -3.49 5.14
CA ALA A 59 -8.69 -3.85 4.24
C ALA A 59 -8.33 -3.52 2.78
N ALA A 60 -7.68 -2.38 2.55
CA ALA A 60 -7.25 -1.95 1.23
C ALA A 60 -6.34 -2.98 0.53
N VAL A 61 -5.28 -3.44 1.21
CA VAL A 61 -4.34 -4.39 0.59
C VAL A 61 -4.96 -5.77 0.39
N VAL A 62 -5.83 -6.20 1.30
CA VAL A 62 -6.55 -7.48 1.19
C VAL A 62 -7.52 -7.45 0.00
N LEU A 63 -8.31 -6.38 -0.12
CA LEU A 63 -9.24 -6.20 -1.23
C LEU A 63 -8.50 -6.11 -2.57
N ASN A 64 -7.39 -5.37 -2.63
CA ASN A 64 -6.59 -5.30 -3.86
C ASN A 64 -5.95 -6.66 -4.22
N ALA A 65 -5.41 -7.40 -3.25
CA ALA A 65 -4.86 -8.73 -3.49
C ALA A 65 -5.93 -9.70 -4.02
N ALA A 66 -7.11 -9.70 -3.42
CA ALA A 66 -8.26 -10.47 -3.89
C ALA A 66 -8.70 -10.03 -5.31
N GLY A 67 -8.80 -8.72 -5.54
CA GLY A 67 -9.18 -8.15 -6.84
C GLY A 67 -8.21 -8.53 -7.96
N LEU A 68 -6.90 -8.45 -7.71
CA LEU A 68 -5.87 -8.87 -8.66
C LEU A 68 -5.91 -10.38 -8.90
N SER A 69 -6.19 -11.18 -7.87
CA SER A 69 -6.29 -12.64 -7.99
C SER A 69 -7.50 -13.04 -8.84
N VAL A 70 -8.66 -12.41 -8.62
CA VAL A 70 -9.86 -12.58 -9.47
C VAL A 70 -9.58 -12.11 -10.89
N LEU A 71 -8.87 -11.00 -11.07
CA LEU A 71 -8.45 -10.52 -12.39
C LEU A 71 -7.59 -11.56 -13.09
N GLY A 72 -6.55 -12.09 -12.45
CA GLY A 72 -5.69 -13.14 -13.00
C GLY A 72 -6.46 -14.41 -13.37
N ALA A 73 -7.39 -14.85 -12.51
CA ALA A 73 -8.25 -16.00 -12.81
C ALA A 73 -9.20 -15.73 -14.00
N SER A 74 -9.59 -14.47 -14.22
CA SER A 74 -10.47 -14.08 -15.33
C SER A 74 -9.75 -13.91 -16.67
N THR A 75 -8.47 -13.52 -16.65
CA THR A 75 -7.67 -13.31 -17.87
C THR A 75 -6.88 -14.55 -18.27
N LEU A 76 -6.59 -15.44 -17.31
CA LEU A 76 -5.72 -16.60 -17.45
C LEU A 76 -4.32 -16.28 -18.01
N GLN A 77 -3.90 -15.01 -17.91
CA GLN A 77 -2.57 -14.59 -18.32
C GLN A 77 -1.57 -14.91 -17.21
N PRO A 78 -0.49 -15.67 -17.50
CA PRO A 78 0.50 -16.07 -16.51
C PRO A 78 1.10 -14.89 -15.74
N GLU A 79 1.37 -13.78 -16.42
CA GLU A 79 1.95 -12.57 -15.83
C GLU A 79 0.96 -11.89 -14.86
N VAL A 80 -0.32 -11.81 -15.22
CA VAL A 80 -1.34 -11.25 -14.30
C VAL A 80 -1.46 -12.11 -13.04
N ILE A 81 -1.43 -13.45 -13.19
CA ILE A 81 -1.46 -14.39 -12.06
C ILE A 81 -0.19 -14.25 -11.20
N ALA A 82 0.99 -14.19 -11.83
CA ALA A 82 2.26 -14.03 -11.14
C ALA A 82 2.33 -12.71 -10.38
N GLY A 83 1.91 -11.61 -11.01
CA GLY A 83 1.81 -10.30 -10.38
C GLY A 83 0.80 -10.28 -9.23
N ALA A 84 -0.38 -10.89 -9.39
CA ALA A 84 -1.36 -11.02 -8.30
C ALA A 84 -0.81 -11.82 -7.10
N THR A 85 -0.05 -12.89 -7.38
CA THR A 85 0.63 -13.70 -6.37
C THR A 85 1.70 -12.88 -5.63
N GLY A 86 2.54 -12.16 -6.38
CA GLY A 86 3.55 -11.25 -5.82
C GLY A 86 2.91 -10.19 -4.93
N TYR A 87 1.84 -9.55 -5.38
CA TYR A 87 1.15 -8.53 -4.61
C TYR A 87 0.55 -9.11 -3.32
N SER A 88 0.01 -10.33 -3.39
CA SER A 88 -0.50 -11.04 -2.22
C SER A 88 0.61 -11.31 -1.20
N ILE A 89 1.80 -11.72 -1.63
CA ILE A 89 2.98 -11.87 -0.77
C ILE A 89 3.37 -10.52 -0.16
N GLY A 90 3.42 -9.45 -0.97
CA GLY A 90 3.67 -8.09 -0.49
C GLY A 90 2.67 -7.65 0.57
N SER A 91 1.38 -7.95 0.37
CA SER A 91 0.30 -7.55 1.28
C SER A 91 0.51 -8.08 2.71
N VAL A 92 1.12 -9.25 2.88
CA VAL A 92 1.47 -9.80 4.19
C VAL A 92 2.43 -8.87 4.94
N TRP A 93 3.45 -8.34 4.26
CA TRP A 93 4.40 -7.39 4.84
C TRP A 93 3.72 -6.08 5.27
N TRP A 94 2.78 -5.58 4.47
CA TRP A 94 1.98 -4.41 4.87
C TRP A 94 1.11 -4.69 6.09
N VAL A 95 0.45 -5.86 6.13
CA VAL A 95 -0.38 -6.25 7.28
C VAL A 95 0.47 -6.34 8.55
N ILE A 96 1.71 -6.84 8.47
CA ILE A 96 2.65 -6.83 9.59
C ILE A 96 2.92 -5.40 10.07
N VAL A 97 3.25 -4.47 9.16
CA VAL A 97 3.51 -3.05 9.47
C VAL A 97 2.29 -2.38 10.10
N ALA A 98 1.10 -2.57 9.53
CA ALA A 98 -0.13 -2.00 10.05
C ALA A 98 -0.54 -2.62 11.41
N SER A 99 -0.24 -3.90 11.62
CA SER A 99 -0.47 -4.58 12.90
C SER A 99 0.47 -4.06 13.99
N TYR A 100 1.74 -3.82 13.67
CA TYR A 100 2.69 -3.14 14.56
C TYR A 100 2.19 -1.74 14.94
N ARG A 101 1.74 -0.95 13.96
CA ARG A 101 1.16 0.38 14.20
C ARG A 101 -0.08 0.31 15.09
N SER A 102 -0.85 -0.76 14.99
CA SER A 102 -2.08 -0.96 15.77
C SER A 102 -1.85 -1.58 17.15
N THR A 103 -0.65 -2.07 17.45
CA THR A 103 -0.34 -2.74 18.72
C THR A 103 0.84 -2.07 19.41
N THR A 104 2.05 -2.31 18.91
CA THR A 104 3.29 -1.81 19.50
C THR A 104 3.37 -0.29 19.55
N ALA A 105 2.91 0.43 18.52
CA ALA A 105 2.92 1.89 18.56
C ALA A 105 1.95 2.45 19.62
N LEU A 106 0.78 1.83 19.82
CA LEU A 106 -0.15 2.21 20.89
C LEU A 106 0.45 1.93 22.28
N TRP A 107 1.11 0.79 22.45
CA TRP A 107 1.83 0.45 23.67
C TRP A 107 2.97 1.43 23.96
N ALA A 108 3.75 1.78 22.94
CA ALA A 108 4.86 2.72 23.07
C ALA A 108 4.35 4.12 23.42
N ALA A 109 3.21 4.53 22.86
CA ALA A 109 2.53 5.77 23.20
C ALA A 109 2.08 5.80 24.68
N ASP A 110 1.54 4.70 25.21
CA ASP A 110 1.20 4.58 26.64
C ASP A 110 2.42 4.65 27.55
N ARG A 111 3.52 4.01 27.13
CA ARG A 111 4.78 4.05 27.87
C ARG A 111 5.38 5.45 27.88
N LEU A 112 5.46 6.11 26.73
CA LEU A 112 5.96 7.48 26.64
C LEU A 112 5.13 8.44 27.51
N ALA A 113 3.80 8.32 27.50
CA ALA A 113 2.93 9.16 28.31
C ALA A 113 3.19 9.01 29.82
N SER A 114 3.43 7.78 30.28
CA SER A 114 3.63 7.43 31.69
C SER A 114 5.07 7.66 32.20
N THR A 115 6.09 7.36 31.39
CA THR A 115 7.50 7.42 31.81
C THR A 115 8.25 8.65 31.32
N LYS A 116 7.66 9.41 30.38
CA LYS A 116 8.31 10.53 29.66
C LYS A 116 9.61 10.13 28.95
N ARG A 117 9.77 8.84 28.64
CA ARG A 117 10.93 8.30 27.92
C ARG A 117 10.47 7.39 26.79
N LEU A 118 11.13 7.50 25.65
CA LEU A 118 10.89 6.61 24.52
C LEU A 118 11.39 5.19 24.86
N PRO A 119 10.58 4.13 24.68
CA PRO A 119 11.05 2.77 24.95
C PRO A 119 12.11 2.32 23.94
N GLU A 120 13.28 1.86 24.40
CA GLU A 120 14.37 1.39 23.52
C GLU A 120 13.91 0.26 22.56
N VAL A 121 13.03 -0.61 23.04
CA VAL A 121 12.42 -1.68 22.23
C VAL A 121 11.61 -1.12 21.07
N PHE A 122 10.96 0.03 21.24
CA PHE A 122 10.21 0.68 20.16
C PHE A 122 11.15 1.16 19.05
N GLU A 123 12.26 1.82 19.38
CA GLU A 123 13.23 2.28 18.38
C GLU A 123 13.78 1.13 17.52
N ALA A 124 14.17 0.03 18.17
CA ALA A 124 14.67 -1.15 17.46
C ALA A 124 13.62 -1.78 16.54
N LEU A 125 12.38 -1.90 17.02
CA LEU A 125 11.28 -2.44 16.22
C LEU A 125 10.86 -1.49 15.08
N ASP A 126 10.92 -0.19 15.29
CA ASP A 126 10.57 0.81 14.28
C ASP A 126 11.51 0.75 13.08
N GLY A 127 12.81 0.57 13.31
CA GLY A 127 13.78 0.32 12.25
C GLY A 127 13.47 -0.94 11.44
N TRP A 128 13.10 -2.04 12.10
CA TRP A 128 12.70 -3.28 11.43
C TRP A 128 11.39 -3.12 10.64
N MET A 129 10.45 -2.32 11.16
CA MET A 129 9.20 -1.99 10.46
C MET A 129 9.42 -1.09 9.25
N GLY A 130 10.38 -0.18 9.30
CA GLY A 130 10.83 0.58 8.14
C GLY A 130 11.35 -0.34 7.02
N LEU A 131 12.09 -1.40 7.36
CA LEU A 131 12.53 -2.41 6.39
C LEU A 131 11.35 -3.23 5.83
N ALA A 132 10.46 -3.72 6.70
CA ALA A 132 9.26 -4.45 6.28
C ALA A 132 8.38 -3.64 5.31
N PHE A 133 8.22 -2.34 5.59
CA PHE A 133 7.53 -1.41 4.71
C PHE A 133 8.21 -1.29 3.33
N ARG A 134 9.53 -1.15 3.28
CA ARG A 134 10.27 -1.10 2.00
C ARG A 134 10.14 -2.39 1.20
N ILE A 135 10.18 -3.54 1.87
CA ILE A 135 9.95 -4.85 1.23
C ILE A 135 8.56 -4.88 0.60
N TYR A 136 7.52 -4.45 1.32
CA TYR A 136 6.18 -4.34 0.77
C TYR A 136 6.15 -3.45 -0.48
N ILE A 137 6.66 -2.21 -0.40
CA ILE A 137 6.61 -1.25 -1.51
C ILE A 137 7.32 -1.82 -2.76
N LEU A 138 8.51 -2.40 -2.57
CA LEU A 138 9.27 -3.01 -3.65
C LEU A 138 8.48 -4.14 -4.33
N ILE A 139 7.92 -5.06 -3.54
CA ILE A 139 7.14 -6.18 -4.07
C ILE A 139 5.86 -5.69 -4.75
N ALA A 140 5.16 -4.72 -4.16
CA ALA A 140 3.89 -4.22 -4.66
C ALA A 140 4.05 -3.56 -6.03
N TYR A 141 5.01 -2.63 -6.19
CA TYR A 141 5.29 -2.01 -7.49
C TYR A 141 5.86 -2.99 -8.51
N GLY A 142 6.73 -3.92 -8.10
CA GLY A 142 7.20 -5.00 -8.96
C GLY A 142 6.03 -5.86 -9.46
N SER A 143 5.06 -6.11 -8.60
CA SER A 143 3.85 -6.86 -8.94
C SER A 143 2.95 -6.10 -9.91
N GLU A 144 2.75 -4.79 -9.70
CA GLU A 144 2.03 -3.93 -10.64
C GLU A 144 2.67 -3.94 -12.02
N LEU A 145 3.99 -3.81 -12.10
CA LEU A 145 4.72 -3.91 -13.36
C LEU A 145 4.37 -5.20 -14.11
N VAL A 146 4.45 -6.34 -13.42
CA VAL A 146 4.16 -7.65 -14.02
C VAL A 146 2.67 -7.78 -14.40
N VAL A 147 1.75 -7.28 -13.57
CA VAL A 147 0.32 -7.22 -13.91
C VAL A 147 0.08 -6.38 -15.16
N GLY A 148 0.66 -5.17 -15.24
CA GLY A 148 0.52 -4.27 -16.38
C GLY A 148 1.07 -4.88 -17.66
N ALA A 149 2.24 -5.54 -17.59
CA ALA A 149 2.83 -6.26 -18.72
C ALA A 149 1.91 -7.41 -19.21
N GLY A 150 1.28 -8.14 -18.28
CA GLY A 150 0.29 -9.15 -18.63
C GLY A 150 -0.98 -8.55 -19.26
N LEU A 151 -1.46 -7.42 -18.74
CA LEU A 151 -2.64 -6.75 -19.27
C LEU A 151 -2.44 -6.22 -20.70
N LEU A 152 -1.23 -5.82 -21.09
CA LEU A 152 -0.89 -5.45 -22.47
C LEU A 152 -1.10 -6.59 -23.48
N GLN A 153 -1.09 -7.84 -23.01
CA GLN A 153 -1.33 -9.03 -23.83
C GLN A 153 -2.83 -9.39 -23.90
N THR A 154 -3.70 -8.59 -23.29
CA THR A 154 -5.14 -8.82 -23.23
C THR A 154 -5.93 -7.70 -23.88
N ALA A 155 -7.16 -8.01 -24.29
CA ALA A 155 -8.15 -6.99 -24.64
C ALA A 155 -9.05 -6.61 -23.45
N VAL A 156 -8.66 -6.93 -22.20
CA VAL A 156 -9.52 -6.80 -21.00
C VAL A 156 -9.67 -5.36 -20.53
N VAL A 157 -8.60 -4.57 -20.64
CA VAL A 157 -8.58 -3.12 -20.43
C VAL A 157 -7.98 -2.42 -21.66
N PRO A 158 -8.16 -1.11 -21.84
CA PRO A 158 -7.48 -0.38 -22.91
C PRO A 158 -5.96 -0.40 -22.71
N ASN A 159 -5.18 -0.40 -23.81
CA ASN A 159 -3.71 -0.44 -23.72
C ASN A 159 -3.13 0.72 -22.91
N TRP A 160 -3.74 1.90 -22.96
CA TRP A 160 -3.29 3.06 -22.17
C TRP A 160 -3.37 2.79 -20.66
N THR A 161 -4.36 2.02 -20.20
CA THR A 161 -4.51 1.63 -18.79
C THR A 161 -3.39 0.70 -18.39
N ALA A 162 -3.11 -0.32 -19.20
CA ALA A 162 -2.04 -1.26 -18.94
C ALA A 162 -0.66 -0.55 -18.91
N TRP A 163 -0.43 0.42 -19.80
CA TRP A 163 0.78 1.25 -19.78
C TRP A 163 0.91 2.11 -18.52
N ILE A 164 -0.17 2.71 -18.02
CA ILE A 164 -0.12 3.44 -16.74
C ILE A 164 0.33 2.52 -15.61
N VAL A 165 -0.22 1.30 -15.54
CA VAL A 165 0.16 0.30 -14.52
C VAL A 165 1.64 -0.08 -14.65
N VAL A 166 2.12 -0.33 -15.88
CA VAL A 166 3.56 -0.59 -16.15
C VAL A 166 4.43 0.56 -15.68
N LEU A 167 4.09 1.81 -16.03
CA LEU A 167 4.90 2.98 -15.71
C LEU A 167 4.94 3.27 -14.21
N LEU A 168 3.81 3.13 -13.51
CA LEU A 168 3.76 3.24 -12.05
C LEU A 168 4.58 2.14 -11.38
N GLY A 169 4.45 0.89 -11.84
CA GLY A 169 5.23 -0.24 -11.34
C GLY A 169 6.74 -0.06 -11.55
N VAL A 170 7.18 0.35 -12.76
CA VAL A 170 8.59 0.63 -13.05
C VAL A 170 9.10 1.78 -12.19
N GLY A 171 8.39 2.92 -12.16
CA GLY A 171 8.79 4.10 -11.41
C GLY A 171 8.93 3.80 -9.92
N GLY A 172 7.92 3.13 -9.36
CA GLY A 172 7.90 2.72 -7.97
C GLY A 172 8.99 1.70 -7.63
N PHE A 173 9.16 0.65 -8.43
CA PHE A 173 10.19 -0.36 -8.21
C PHE A 173 11.61 0.23 -8.26
N LEU A 174 11.90 1.04 -9.30
CA LEU A 174 13.20 1.70 -9.45
C LEU A 174 13.46 2.72 -8.33
N SER A 175 12.43 3.39 -7.79
CA SER A 175 12.58 4.33 -6.68
C SER A 175 13.12 3.69 -5.39
N GLN A 176 12.96 2.37 -5.23
CA GLN A 176 13.38 1.62 -4.05
C GLN A 176 14.76 0.97 -4.22
N MET A 177 15.33 0.97 -5.43
CA MET A 177 16.64 0.37 -5.67
C MET A 177 17.79 1.19 -5.04
N PRO A 178 18.80 0.54 -4.44
CA PRO A 178 20.02 1.23 -4.03
C PRO A 178 20.70 1.93 -5.22
N GLY A 179 21.01 3.23 -5.09
CA GLY A 179 21.76 3.99 -6.10
C GLY A 179 20.91 4.79 -7.10
N THR A 180 19.61 4.55 -7.22
CA THR A 180 18.66 5.39 -7.99
C THR A 180 18.22 6.64 -7.21
N THR A 181 18.68 6.76 -5.97
CA THR A 181 18.35 7.79 -4.97
C THR A 181 18.80 9.23 -5.32
N ARG A 182 19.45 9.47 -6.47
CA ARG A 182 19.86 10.82 -6.90
C ARG A 182 18.70 11.72 -7.30
N ILE A 183 17.50 11.18 -7.50
CA ILE A 183 16.29 11.95 -7.79
C ILE A 183 15.38 11.90 -6.55
N SER A 184 15.64 12.75 -5.57
CA SER A 184 14.93 12.75 -4.28
C SER A 184 13.40 12.87 -4.43
N ALA A 185 12.94 13.57 -5.46
CA ALA A 185 11.53 13.77 -5.77
C ALA A 185 10.80 12.49 -6.19
N LEU A 186 11.46 11.59 -6.95
CA LEU A 186 10.86 10.31 -7.34
C LEU A 186 10.69 9.41 -6.11
N ARG A 187 11.73 9.37 -5.26
CA ARG A 187 11.69 8.60 -4.04
C ARG A 187 10.59 9.09 -3.09
N SER A 188 10.45 10.40 -2.89
CA SER A 188 9.41 10.93 -1.99
C SER A 188 8.00 10.63 -2.49
N MET A 189 7.76 10.64 -3.81
CA MET A 189 6.44 10.32 -4.38
C MET A 189 6.08 8.85 -4.18
N PHE A 190 6.98 7.92 -4.53
CA PHE A 190 6.69 6.49 -4.52
C PHE A 190 6.85 5.83 -3.14
N GLU A 191 7.48 6.51 -2.17
CA GLU A 191 7.44 6.11 -0.75
C GLU A 191 6.07 6.36 -0.10
N VAL A 192 5.18 7.13 -0.72
CA VAL A 192 3.81 7.28 -0.22
C VAL A 192 2.99 6.05 -0.62
N PRO A 193 2.52 5.22 0.32
CA PRO A 193 1.90 3.95 -0.04
C PRO A 193 0.59 4.10 -0.82
N ILE A 194 -0.07 5.27 -0.76
CA ILE A 194 -1.28 5.54 -1.55
C ILE A 194 -1.05 5.39 -3.06
N VAL A 195 0.19 5.62 -3.53
CA VAL A 195 0.52 5.57 -4.97
C VAL A 195 0.41 4.13 -5.51
N VAL A 196 0.71 3.12 -4.70
CA VAL A 196 0.47 1.69 -5.00
C VAL A 196 -1.01 1.41 -5.29
N HIS A 197 -1.93 2.18 -4.71
CA HIS A 197 -3.36 1.95 -4.91
C HIS A 197 -3.92 2.65 -6.16
N VAL A 198 -3.13 3.49 -6.84
CA VAL A 198 -3.55 4.20 -8.06
C VAL A 198 -3.67 3.24 -9.24
N ALA A 199 -2.70 2.36 -9.46
CA ALA A 199 -2.74 1.40 -10.56
C ALA A 199 -3.98 0.46 -10.48
N PRO A 200 -4.27 -0.19 -9.34
CA PRO A 200 -5.53 -0.91 -9.11
C PRO A 200 -6.79 -0.09 -9.40
N ALA A 201 -6.83 1.18 -8.97
CA ALA A 201 -7.99 2.05 -9.19
C ALA A 201 -8.22 2.36 -10.67
N VAL A 202 -7.16 2.66 -11.43
CA VAL A 202 -7.27 2.93 -12.87
C VAL A 202 -7.77 1.69 -13.61
N VAL A 203 -7.25 0.50 -13.28
CA VAL A 203 -7.73 -0.78 -13.83
C VAL A 203 -9.22 -0.96 -13.50
N ALA A 204 -9.61 -0.77 -12.24
CA ALA A 204 -10.99 -0.92 -11.81
C ALA A 204 -11.96 0.01 -12.56
N ILE A 205 -11.64 1.29 -12.67
CA ILE A 205 -12.47 2.28 -13.36
C ILE A 205 -12.66 1.88 -14.83
N THR A 206 -11.58 1.47 -15.50
CA THR A 206 -11.69 1.08 -16.92
C THR A 206 -12.46 -0.22 -17.14
N LEU A 207 -12.42 -1.16 -16.18
CA LEU A 207 -13.25 -2.37 -16.21
C LEU A 207 -14.74 -2.07 -16.02
N LEU A 208 -15.10 -1.01 -15.28
CA LEU A 208 -16.50 -0.65 -14.99
C LEU A 208 -17.16 0.20 -16.09
N VAL A 209 -16.36 0.91 -16.89
CA VAL A 209 -16.86 1.84 -17.93
C VAL A 209 -16.94 1.17 -19.32
N ARG A 210 -16.53 -0.09 -19.42
CA ARG A 210 -16.65 -0.93 -20.63
C ARG A 210 -17.96 -1.69 -20.66
#